data_AF-A0A7K2QI55-F1
#
_entry.id   AF-A0A7K2QI55-F1
#
_cell.length_a   1.000
_cell.length_b   1.000
_cell.length_c   1.000
_cell.angle_alpha   90.00
_cell.angle_beta   90.00
_cell.angle_gamma   90.00
#
_symmetry.space_group_name_H-M   'P 1'
#
loop_
_entity.id
_entity.type
_entity.pdbx_description
1 polymer ?
#
loop_
_entity_poly.entity_id
_entity_poly.type
_entity_poly.pdbx_seq_one_letter_code
_entity_poly.pdbx_strand_id
1 'polypeptide(L)' 'MGHPYHPAPKARGGAPAASWLPYAPEAYARHPLVFLGLREDQVAEEGGPAAADAIDALAGLLDGPRPP' A
#
# COMPACT_ATOMS: atom_id res chain seq x y z
N MET A 1 -6.34 -1.73 -19.10
CA MET A 1 -6.66 -0.43 -19.75
C MET A 1 -7.07 0.57 -18.69
N GLY A 2 -6.75 1.87 -18.86
CA GLY A 2 -7.13 2.93 -17.92
C GLY A 2 -8.52 3.52 -18.20
N HIS A 3 -8.78 4.74 -17.71
CA HIS A 3 -10.05 5.44 -17.95
C HIS A 3 -10.33 5.60 -19.46
N PRO A 4 -11.46 5.10 -20.01
CA PRO A 4 -11.69 5.01 -21.46
C PRO A 4 -11.65 6.33 -22.23
N TYR A 5 -12.03 7.44 -21.59
CA TYR A 5 -12.16 8.75 -22.24
C TYR A 5 -11.12 9.78 -21.76
N HIS A 6 -9.99 9.32 -21.23
CA HIS A 6 -8.91 10.19 -20.78
C HIS A 6 -7.69 10.04 -21.70
N PRO A 7 -7.06 11.13 -22.20
CA PRO A 7 -6.00 11.05 -23.20
C PRO A 7 -4.67 10.51 -22.65
N ALA A 8 -4.45 10.60 -21.35
CA ALA A 8 -3.24 10.12 -20.68
C ALA A 8 -3.56 9.25 -19.45
N PRO A 9 -4.34 8.17 -19.60
CA PRO A 9 -4.98 7.46 -18.47
C PRO A 9 -3.99 6.64 -17.63
N LYS A 10 -2.73 6.55 -18.08
CA LYS A 10 -1.64 5.84 -17.41
C LYS A 10 -0.37 6.70 -17.26
N ALA A 11 -0.47 8.02 -17.47
CA ALA A 11 0.65 8.90 -17.18
C ALA A 11 1.03 8.81 -15.68
N ARG A 12 2.32 8.90 -15.40
CA ARG A 12 2.92 8.76 -14.05
C ARG A 12 3.81 9.95 -13.68
N GLY A 13 3.42 11.16 -14.12
CA GLY A 13 4.13 12.40 -13.75
C GLY A 13 5.55 12.54 -14.29
N GLY A 14 5.93 11.80 -15.35
CA GLY A 14 7.25 11.92 -16.00
C GLY A 14 8.40 11.21 -15.29
N ALA A 15 8.14 10.51 -14.19
CA ALA A 15 9.17 9.75 -13.49
C ALA A 15 9.72 8.59 -14.37
N PRO A 16 11.02 8.25 -14.25
CA PRO A 16 11.62 7.14 -15.01
C PRO A 16 10.85 5.83 -14.82
N ALA A 17 10.76 5.00 -15.86
CA ALA A 17 10.01 3.74 -15.80
C ALA A 17 10.41 2.86 -14.61
N ALA A 18 11.72 2.78 -14.32
CA ALA A 18 12.26 2.02 -13.20
C ALA A 18 11.69 2.42 -11.82
N SER A 19 11.23 3.67 -11.65
CA SER A 19 10.72 4.14 -10.35
C SER A 19 9.27 3.73 -10.09
N TRP A 20 8.48 3.39 -11.12
CA TRP A 20 7.05 3.06 -10.98
C TRP A 20 6.67 1.69 -11.53
N LEU A 21 7.46 1.09 -12.42
CA LEU A 21 7.19 -0.24 -12.98
C LEU A 21 7.00 -1.33 -11.92
N PRO A 22 7.80 -1.38 -10.82
CA PRO A 22 7.58 -2.36 -9.75
C PRO A 22 6.22 -2.26 -9.06
N TYR A 23 5.52 -1.12 -9.21
CA TYR A 23 4.24 -0.82 -8.57
C TYR A 23 3.09 -0.72 -9.58
N ALA A 24 3.35 -0.95 -10.87
CA ALA A 24 2.31 -0.91 -11.90
C ALA A 24 1.50 -2.21 -11.87
N PRO A 25 0.16 -2.17 -11.77
CA PRO A 25 -0.65 -3.39 -11.78
C PRO A 25 -0.48 -4.19 -13.09
N GLU A 26 -0.19 -3.52 -14.21
CA GLU A 26 0.07 -4.15 -15.50
C GLU A 26 1.35 -5.00 -15.54
N ALA A 27 2.29 -4.77 -14.60
CA ALA A 27 3.53 -5.53 -14.50
C ALA A 27 3.37 -6.82 -13.70
N TYR A 28 2.27 -6.99 -12.97
CA TYR A 28 2.03 -8.13 -12.06
C TYR A 28 3.20 -8.39 -11.08
N ALA A 29 3.95 -7.34 -10.77
CA ALA A 29 5.04 -7.39 -9.82
C ALA A 29 4.50 -7.63 -8.41
N ARG A 30 5.33 -8.27 -7.58
CA ARG A 30 5.09 -8.42 -6.14
C ARG A 30 6.14 -7.58 -5.42
N HIS A 31 5.70 -6.81 -4.44
CA HIS A 31 6.58 -5.98 -3.63
C HIS A 31 6.21 -6.16 -2.15
N PRO A 32 7.20 -6.11 -1.23
CA PRO A 32 6.92 -6.18 0.19
C PRO A 32 6.16 -4.93 0.66
N LEU A 33 5.42 -5.05 1.76
CA LEU A 33 4.93 -3.90 2.51
C LEU A 33 6.05 -3.36 3.40
N VAL A 34 6.02 -2.04 3.63
CA VAL A 34 6.88 -1.39 4.62
C VAL A 34 6.03 -1.10 5.85
N PHE A 35 6.49 -1.56 7.01
CA PHE A 35 5.84 -1.31 8.29
C PHE A 35 6.53 -0.14 9.01
N LEU A 36 5.74 0.79 9.55
CA LEU A 36 6.23 1.94 10.30
C LEU A 36 5.64 1.91 11.71
N GLY A 37 6.50 1.90 12.73
CA GLY A 37 6.07 2.06 14.12
C GLY A 37 5.66 3.51 14.38
N LEU A 38 4.42 3.73 14.75
CA LEU A 38 3.88 5.04 15.12
C LEU A 38 3.51 5.06 16.60
N ARG A 39 3.56 6.24 17.23
CA ARG A 39 2.99 6.43 18.56
C ARG A 39 1.47 6.46 18.44
N GLU A 40 0.76 5.87 19.41
CA GLU A 40 -0.70 5.82 19.41
C GLU A 40 -1.34 7.22 19.29
N ASP A 41 -0.76 8.24 19.94
CA ASP A 41 -1.23 9.62 19.88
C ASP A 41 -0.91 10.34 18.55
N GLN A 42 -0.31 9.65 17.59
CA GLN A 42 0.00 10.14 16.24
C GLN A 42 -0.74 9.36 15.15
N VAL A 43 -1.57 8.38 15.52
CA VAL A 43 -2.42 7.63 14.59
C VAL A 43 -3.83 8.22 14.60
N ALA A 44 -4.37 8.47 13.41
CA ALA A 44 -5.78 8.77 13.23
C ALA A 44 -6.42 7.60 12.46
N GLU A 45 -7.38 6.93 13.08
CA GLU A 45 -8.01 5.72 12.55
C GLU A 45 -9.54 5.79 12.57
N GLU A 46 -10.14 5.03 11.66
CA GLU A 46 -11.58 4.80 11.57
C GLU A 46 -11.80 3.33 11.17
N GLY A 47 -12.84 2.68 11.71
CA GLY A 47 -13.16 1.27 11.40
C GLY A 47 -13.35 0.38 12.64
N GLY A 48 -12.99 0.87 13.83
CA GLY A 48 -13.18 0.18 15.09
C GLY A 48 -12.30 -1.06 15.28
N PRO A 49 -12.49 -1.81 16.38
CA PRO A 49 -11.57 -2.87 16.79
C PRO A 49 -11.36 -3.97 15.75
N ALA A 50 -12.41 -4.36 15.01
CA ALA A 50 -12.31 -5.41 14.00
C ALA A 50 -11.40 -5.03 12.82
N ALA A 51 -11.32 -3.74 12.47
CA ALA A 51 -10.41 -3.26 11.44
C ALA A 51 -8.96 -3.31 11.91
N ALA A 52 -8.70 -2.95 13.18
CA ALA A 52 -7.38 -3.06 13.80
C ALA A 52 -6.92 -4.53 13.87
N ASP A 53 -7.78 -5.44 14.34
CA ASP A 53 -7.50 -6.88 14.39
C ASP A 53 -7.14 -7.45 13.00
N ALA A 54 -7.81 -6.99 11.95
CA ALA A 54 -7.52 -7.43 10.58
C ALA A 54 -6.15 -6.95 10.08
N ILE A 55 -5.72 -5.74 10.47
CA ILE A 55 -4.39 -5.20 10.15
C ILE A 55 -3.32 -5.99 10.90
N ASP A 56 -3.52 -6.30 12.18
CA ASP A 56 -2.58 -7.09 12.98
C ASP A 56 -2.47 -8.53 12.43
N ALA A 57 -3.59 -9.13 12.03
CA ALA A 57 -3.58 -10.43 11.36
C ALA A 57 -2.80 -10.40 10.04
N LEU A 58 -2.97 -9.35 9.23
CA LEU A 58 -2.21 -9.16 8.00
C LEU A 58 -0.71 -9.00 8.28
N ALA A 59 -0.33 -8.21 9.29
CA ALA A 59 1.05 -8.08 9.71
C ALA A 59 1.64 -9.43 10.10
N GLY A 60 0.90 -10.24 10.89
CA GLY A 60 1.30 -11.60 11.25
C GLY A 60 1.50 -12.53 10.05
N LEU A 61 0.63 -12.47 9.03
CA LEU A 61 0.77 -13.25 7.79
C LEU A 61 1.98 -12.86 6.95
N LEU A 62 2.48 -11.64 7.12
CA LEU A 62 3.60 -11.08 6.37
C LEU A 62 4.91 -11.12 7.16
N ASP A 63 4.96 -11.83 8.28
CA ASP A 63 6.08 -11.82 9.24
C ASP A 63 6.47 -10.38 9.66
N GLY A 64 5.46 -9.50 9.72
CA GLY A 64 5.59 -8.11 10.11
C GLY A 64 5.79 -7.91 11.61
N PRO A 65 6.06 -6.67 12.05
CA PRO A 65 6.24 -6.36 13.46
C PRO A 65 4.97 -6.65 14.26
N ARG A 66 5.13 -7.17 15.48
CA ARG A 66 4.03 -7.30 16.42
C ARG A 66 3.92 -6.05 17.29
N PRO A 67 2.69 -5.61 17.63
CA PRO A 67 2.52 -4.60 18.66
C PRO A 67 3.15 -5.11 19.98
N PRO A 68 3.67 -4.19 20.82
CA PRO A 68 4.28 -4.52 22.11
C PRO A 68 3.28 -5.13 23.11
#